data_AF-A0AAW7DU14-F1
#
_entry.id   AF-A0AAW7DU14-F1
#
_cell.length_a   1.000
_cell.length_b   1.000
_cell.length_c   1.000
_cell.angle_alpha   90.00
_cell.angle_beta   90.00
_cell.angle_gamma   90.00
#
_symmetry.space_group_name_H-M   'P 1'
#
loop_
_entity.id
_entity.type
_entity.pdbx_description
1 polymer ?
#
loop_
_entity_poly.entity_id
_entity_poly.type
_entity_poly.pdbx_seq_one_letter_code
_entity_poly.pdbx_strand_id
1 'polypeptide(L)'
;MSSRNEEIVLYESPKAASRKMVEAWVSRDGFAFFTEHGARTQGATHRQCKNPEHPPYIKMGYCSQCAKEKTDLWYASLPSVEYTGGVIYSHSADRYFSDLDDLEFYIDEFSSDDLRLSPCSEQSYTKIAPGYWYYDMPEDQELPAEILAAVEELNSVLAEHKLGWYPENYRLDTNQVLAFMRRGNK
;
A
#
# COMPACT_ATOMS: atom_id res chain seq x y z
N MET A 1 48.13 -9.08 13.65
CA MET A 1 47.09 -10.02 14.11
C MET A 1 46.90 -9.82 15.61
N SER A 2 45.87 -9.08 16.02
CA SER A 2 45.62 -8.84 17.46
C SER A 2 45.00 -10.10 18.05
N SER A 3 45.77 -10.86 18.83
CA SER A 3 45.27 -12.02 19.57
C SER A 3 44.30 -11.52 20.63
N ARG A 4 43.00 -11.75 20.44
CA ARG A 4 42.02 -11.63 21.53
C ARG A 4 42.46 -12.62 22.61
N ASN A 5 42.89 -12.10 23.75
CA ASN A 5 43.17 -12.89 24.93
C ASN A 5 41.82 -13.35 25.49
N GLU A 6 41.30 -14.45 24.96
CA GLU A 6 40.00 -15.00 25.36
C GLU A 6 40.18 -15.72 26.69
N GLU A 7 39.71 -15.08 27.78
CA GLU A 7 39.69 -15.68 29.11
C GLU A 7 38.88 -17.00 29.05
N ILE A 8 39.53 -18.13 29.34
CA ILE A 8 38.87 -19.44 29.36
C ILE A 8 38.03 -19.55 30.65
N VAL A 9 36.71 -19.46 30.52
CA VAL A 9 35.76 -19.66 31.62
C VAL A 9 35.21 -21.08 31.56
N LEU A 10 35.64 -21.94 32.49
CA LEU A 10 35.19 -23.33 32.62
C LEU A 10 33.78 -23.42 33.22
N TYR A 11 33.06 -24.50 32.93
CA TYR A 11 31.66 -24.73 33.35
C TYR A 11 31.45 -24.60 34.88
N GLU A 12 32.39 -25.12 35.69
CA GLU A 12 32.27 -25.06 37.16
C GLU A 12 32.61 -23.68 37.74
N SER A 13 33.11 -22.75 36.92
CA SER A 13 33.52 -21.44 37.40
C SER A 13 32.30 -20.66 37.90
N PRO A 14 32.36 -20.01 39.08
CA PRO A 14 31.30 -19.10 39.53
C PRO A 14 31.19 -17.86 38.62
N LYS A 15 32.20 -17.58 37.77
CA LYS A 15 32.10 -16.57 36.70
C LYS A 15 31.24 -17.05 35.52
N ALA A 16 31.07 -18.37 35.35
CA ALA A 16 30.29 -18.95 34.27
C ALA A 16 28.78 -18.73 34.48
N ALA A 17 28.29 -18.89 35.72
CA ALA A 17 26.89 -18.65 36.06
C ALA A 17 26.70 -18.27 37.53
N SER A 18 25.79 -17.32 37.78
CA SER A 18 25.32 -16.98 39.13
C SER A 18 23.79 -16.91 39.13
N ARG A 19 23.13 -17.56 40.09
CA ARG A 19 21.68 -17.45 40.27
C ARG A 19 21.34 -16.05 40.76
N LYS A 20 20.49 -15.33 40.01
CA LYS A 20 19.97 -14.01 40.39
C LYS A 20 18.44 -14.04 40.34
N MET A 21 17.79 -13.42 41.33
CA MET A 21 16.37 -13.10 41.26
C MET A 21 16.25 -11.78 40.51
N VAL A 22 15.56 -11.80 39.37
CA VAL A 22 15.37 -10.60 38.55
C VAL A 22 13.89 -10.27 38.55
N GLU A 23 13.56 -9.03 38.91
CA GLU A 23 12.20 -8.51 38.76
C GLU A 23 11.92 -8.34 37.26
N ALA A 24 10.79 -8.89 36.82
CA ALA A 24 10.35 -8.83 35.43
C ALA A 24 8.88 -8.43 35.37
N TRP A 25 8.54 -7.71 34.31
CA TRP A 25 7.17 -7.37 33.97
C TRP A 25 6.57 -8.50 33.15
N VAL A 26 5.43 -9.03 33.60
CA VAL A 26 4.71 -10.10 32.88
C VAL A 26 3.59 -9.47 32.10
N SER A 27 3.54 -9.73 30.79
CA SER A 27 2.46 -9.26 29.94
C SER A 27 1.17 -10.04 30.19
N ARG A 28 0.04 -9.54 29.66
CA ARG A 28 -1.27 -10.23 29.74
C ARG A 28 -1.21 -11.68 29.22
N ASP A 29 -0.38 -11.93 28.21
CA ASP A 29 -0.28 -13.23 27.56
C ASP A 29 0.80 -14.14 28.20
N GLY A 30 1.38 -13.72 29.34
CA GLY A 30 2.29 -14.55 30.15
C GLY A 30 3.77 -14.45 29.79
N PHE A 31 4.18 -13.52 28.93
CA PHE A 31 5.57 -13.32 28.56
C PHE A 31 6.28 -12.38 29.55
N ALA A 32 7.49 -12.75 29.98
CA ALA A 32 8.30 -11.94 30.89
C ALA A 32 9.22 -10.99 30.12
N PHE A 33 9.26 -9.73 30.56
CA PHE A 33 10.08 -8.65 30.00
C PHE A 33 10.88 -7.97 31.11
N PHE A 34 12.08 -7.50 30.80
CA PHE A 34 12.87 -6.67 31.72
C PHE A 34 12.41 -5.20 31.76
N THR A 35 11.49 -4.80 30.89
CA THR A 35 10.96 -3.43 30.83
C THR A 35 9.44 -3.42 30.84
N GLU A 36 8.85 -2.48 31.57
CA GLU A 36 7.40 -2.29 31.64
C GLU A 36 6.81 -1.96 30.26
N HIS A 37 7.51 -1.11 29.50
CA HIS A 37 7.08 -0.72 28.16
C HIS A 37 6.96 -1.93 27.23
N GLY A 38 7.91 -2.88 27.29
CA GLY A 38 7.87 -4.11 26.50
C GLY A 38 6.65 -4.97 26.85
N ALA A 39 6.43 -5.21 28.14
CA ALA A 39 5.30 -6.01 28.63
C ALA A 39 3.95 -5.38 28.29
N ARG A 40 3.80 -4.07 28.50
CA ARG A 40 2.57 -3.33 28.16
C ARG A 40 2.34 -3.28 26.66
N THR A 41 3.40 -3.03 25.88
CA THR A 41 3.29 -3.03 24.42
C THR A 41 2.87 -4.39 23.92
N GLN A 42 3.47 -5.49 24.41
CA GLN A 42 3.08 -6.84 24.02
C GLN A 42 1.62 -7.12 24.38
N GLY A 43 1.21 -6.84 25.62
CA GLY A 43 -0.14 -7.16 26.12
C GLY A 43 -1.27 -6.24 25.62
N ALA A 44 -0.94 -5.08 25.05
CA ALA A 44 -1.94 -4.15 24.52
C ALA A 44 -2.60 -4.67 23.24
N THR A 45 -3.93 -4.60 23.16
CA THR A 45 -4.71 -4.91 21.95
C THR A 45 -4.94 -3.68 21.08
N HIS A 46 -4.99 -2.50 21.69
CA HIS A 46 -5.27 -1.23 21.05
C HIS A 46 -4.20 -0.19 21.39
N ARG A 47 -4.14 0.86 20.57
CA ARG A 47 -3.34 2.06 20.77
C ARG A 47 -4.25 3.27 20.70
N GLN A 48 -3.91 4.29 21.48
CA GLN A 48 -4.53 5.60 21.33
C GLN A 48 -4.02 6.27 20.04
N CYS A 49 -4.90 6.99 19.36
CA CYS A 49 -4.49 7.84 18.26
C CYS A 49 -3.64 9.02 18.77
N LYS A 50 -2.82 9.59 17.89
CA LYS A 50 -2.11 10.85 18.20
C LYS A 50 -3.09 12.03 18.29
N ASN A 51 -4.18 11.98 17.53
CA ASN A 51 -5.30 12.90 17.69
C ASN A 51 -6.19 12.39 18.84
N PRO A 52 -6.35 13.14 19.95
CA PRO A 52 -7.14 12.71 21.10
C PRO A 52 -8.65 12.61 20.82
N GLU A 53 -9.16 13.24 19.76
CA GLU A 53 -10.57 13.15 19.37
C GLU A 53 -10.90 11.82 18.68
N HIS A 54 -9.87 11.13 18.17
CA HIS A 54 -10.05 9.87 17.46
C HIS A 54 -10.11 8.69 18.44
N PRO A 55 -10.95 7.68 18.18
CA PRO A 55 -11.04 6.51 19.04
C PRO A 55 -9.73 5.69 19.04
N PRO A 56 -9.50 4.87 20.08
CA PRO A 56 -8.44 3.88 20.06
C PRO A 56 -8.61 2.90 18.89
N TYR A 57 -7.51 2.48 18.30
CA TYR A 57 -7.49 1.54 17.17
C TYR A 57 -6.63 0.31 17.48
N ILE A 58 -6.78 -0.76 16.72
CA ILE A 58 -6.03 -2.02 16.92
C ILE A 58 -4.53 -1.73 16.84
N LYS A 59 -3.76 -2.26 17.79
CA LYS A 59 -2.33 -1.97 17.96
C LYS A 59 -1.50 -2.19 16.68
N MET A 60 -1.84 -3.20 15.89
CA MET A 60 -1.17 -3.58 14.64
C MET A 60 -1.78 -2.92 13.39
N GLY A 61 -2.84 -2.11 13.56
CA GLY A 61 -3.50 -1.39 12.49
C GLY A 61 -3.13 0.10 12.47
N TYR A 62 -4.03 0.89 11.89
CA TYR A 62 -3.95 2.35 11.83
C TYR A 62 -5.29 2.97 12.25
N CYS A 63 -5.26 4.27 12.58
CA CYS A 63 -6.48 5.02 12.87
C CYS A 63 -7.26 5.25 11.58
N SER A 64 -8.49 4.73 11.51
CA SER A 64 -9.37 4.88 10.33
C SER A 64 -9.74 6.32 10.04
N GLN A 65 -9.91 7.15 11.07
CA GLN A 65 -10.22 8.57 10.92
C GLN A 65 -9.04 9.35 10.34
N CYS A 66 -7.82 9.16 10.87
CA CYS A 66 -6.61 9.75 10.27
C CYS A 66 -6.41 9.31 8.82
N ALA A 67 -6.69 8.04 8.51
CA ALA A 67 -6.59 7.54 7.14
C ALA A 67 -7.59 8.26 6.22
N LYS A 68 -8.86 8.39 6.65
CA LYS A 68 -9.88 9.13 5.92
C LYS A 68 -9.49 10.59 5.70
N GLU A 69 -9.12 11.30 6.77
CA GLU A 69 -8.67 12.71 6.69
C GLU A 69 -7.50 12.89 5.73
N LYS A 70 -6.52 11.97 5.77
CA LYS A 70 -5.38 11.99 4.85
C LYS A 70 -5.83 11.81 3.40
N THR A 71 -6.74 10.87 3.13
CA THR A 71 -7.31 10.64 1.80
C THR A 71 -8.11 11.87 1.34
N ASP A 72 -8.86 12.52 2.22
CA ASP A 72 -9.63 13.73 1.92
C ASP A 72 -8.72 14.89 1.55
N LEU A 73 -7.66 15.11 2.32
CA LEU A 73 -6.66 16.13 2.04
C LEU A 73 -5.94 15.86 0.72
N TRP A 74 -5.56 14.59 0.48
CA TRP A 74 -4.94 14.19 -0.78
C TRP A 74 -5.88 14.43 -1.96
N TYR A 75 -7.13 13.96 -1.90
CA TYR A 75 -8.11 14.14 -2.96
C TYR A 75 -8.40 15.62 -3.21
N ALA A 76 -8.58 16.42 -2.16
CA ALA A 76 -8.78 17.87 -2.28
C ALA A 76 -7.57 18.60 -2.89
N SER A 77 -6.37 18.04 -2.74
CA SER A 77 -5.13 18.59 -3.32
C SER A 77 -4.98 18.29 -4.82
N LEU A 78 -5.74 17.34 -5.37
CA LEU A 78 -5.67 17.01 -6.78
C LEU A 78 -6.24 18.15 -7.65
N PRO A 79 -5.62 18.46 -8.80
CA PRO A 79 -6.21 19.39 -9.75
C PRO A 79 -7.56 18.87 -10.24
N SER A 80 -8.54 19.77 -10.34
CA SER A 80 -9.87 19.46 -10.87
C SER A 80 -9.84 19.51 -12.39
N VAL A 81 -10.42 18.50 -13.04
CA VAL A 81 -10.58 18.44 -14.50
C VAL A 81 -12.02 18.17 -14.87
N GLU A 82 -12.42 18.60 -16.07
CA GLU A 82 -13.74 18.28 -16.62
C GLU A 82 -13.78 16.83 -17.08
N TYR A 83 -14.89 16.15 -16.76
CA TYR A 83 -15.14 14.82 -17.29
C TYR A 83 -15.53 14.90 -18.77
N THR A 84 -14.76 14.22 -19.62
CA THR A 84 -14.92 14.21 -21.08
C THR A 84 -15.38 12.86 -21.64
N GLY A 85 -15.69 11.89 -20.75
CA GLY A 85 -15.98 10.51 -21.11
C GLY A 85 -14.87 9.55 -20.68
N GLY A 86 -15.14 8.24 -20.74
CA GLY A 86 -14.20 7.18 -20.41
C GLY A 86 -14.45 6.53 -19.04
N VAL A 87 -13.49 5.72 -18.60
CA VAL A 87 -13.61 5.00 -17.32
C VAL A 87 -13.28 5.93 -16.16
N ILE A 88 -14.06 5.82 -15.08
CA ILE A 88 -13.87 6.56 -13.84
C ILE A 88 -13.52 5.58 -12.72
N TYR A 89 -12.66 6.00 -11.81
CA TYR A 89 -12.37 5.27 -10.58
C TYR A 89 -12.93 6.01 -9.36
N SER A 90 -13.55 5.28 -8.43
CA SER A 90 -13.91 5.77 -7.11
C SER A 90 -12.91 5.29 -6.07
N HIS A 91 -12.19 6.23 -5.45
CA HIS A 91 -11.23 5.92 -4.38
C HIS A 91 -11.91 5.50 -3.08
N SER A 92 -13.18 5.89 -2.87
CA SER A 92 -13.94 5.51 -1.68
C SER A 92 -14.58 4.13 -1.79
N ALA A 93 -15.07 3.77 -2.97
CA ALA A 93 -15.69 2.48 -3.26
C ALA A 93 -14.68 1.42 -3.74
N ASP A 94 -13.44 1.83 -4.01
CA ASP A 94 -12.37 0.97 -4.57
C ASP A 94 -12.81 0.27 -5.87
N ARG A 95 -13.49 1.02 -6.75
CA ARG A 95 -14.20 0.47 -7.91
C ARG A 95 -14.05 1.33 -9.17
N TYR A 96 -13.94 0.65 -10.31
CA TYR A 96 -14.00 1.24 -11.64
C TYR A 96 -15.44 1.25 -12.18
N PHE A 97 -15.79 2.34 -12.87
CA PHE A 97 -17.04 2.54 -13.56
C PHE A 97 -16.72 2.85 -15.02
N SER A 98 -16.96 1.87 -15.90
CA SER A 98 -16.89 2.07 -17.35
C SER A 98 -18.20 2.57 -17.95
N ASP A 99 -19.28 2.41 -17.19
CA ASP A 99 -20.62 2.86 -17.52
C ASP A 99 -21.09 3.82 -16.42
N LEU A 100 -21.68 4.92 -16.83
CA LEU A 100 -22.18 5.92 -15.90
C LEU A 100 -23.52 5.50 -15.28
N ASP A 101 -24.31 4.65 -15.94
CA ASP A 101 -25.54 4.11 -15.37
C ASP A 101 -25.24 3.22 -14.15
N ASP A 102 -24.13 2.48 -14.17
CA ASP A 102 -23.63 1.69 -13.01
C ASP A 102 -23.18 2.61 -11.87
N LEU A 103 -22.59 3.77 -12.19
CA LEU A 103 -22.23 4.79 -11.20
C LEU A 103 -23.47 5.41 -10.55
N GLU A 104 -24.50 5.75 -11.34
CA GLU A 104 -25.76 6.30 -10.82
C GLU A 104 -26.47 5.28 -9.92
N PHE A 105 -26.56 4.02 -10.36
CA PHE A 105 -27.13 2.94 -9.55
C PHE A 105 -26.39 2.77 -8.22
N TYR A 106 -25.05 2.83 -8.24
CA TYR A 106 -24.25 2.74 -7.02
C TYR A 106 -24.51 3.91 -6.06
N ILE A 107 -24.61 5.14 -6.56
CA ILE A 107 -24.90 6.32 -5.74
C ILE A 107 -26.27 6.15 -5.06
N ASP A 108 -27.27 5.70 -5.80
CA ASP A 108 -28.63 5.51 -5.29
C ASP A 108 -28.70 4.39 -4.25
N GLU A 109 -28.09 3.23 -4.52
CA GLU A 109 -28.11 2.08 -3.61
C GLU A 109 -27.42 2.38 -2.27
N PHE A 110 -26.27 3.04 -2.32
CA PHE A 110 -25.44 3.27 -1.13
C PHE A 110 -25.65 4.66 -0.50
N SER A 111 -26.49 5.51 -1.10
CA SER A 111 -26.76 6.88 -0.66
C SER A 111 -25.46 7.66 -0.34
N SER A 112 -24.44 7.47 -1.15
CA SER A 112 -23.11 8.04 -0.94
C SER A 112 -22.69 8.86 -2.14
N ASP A 113 -22.57 10.17 -1.92
CA ASP A 113 -22.07 11.16 -2.87
C ASP A 113 -20.56 11.41 -2.72
N ASP A 114 -19.97 10.95 -1.62
CA ASP A 114 -18.55 11.07 -1.28
C ASP A 114 -17.68 10.02 -2.00
N LEU A 115 -17.75 10.03 -3.33
CA LEU A 115 -17.14 8.98 -4.14
C LEU A 115 -15.65 9.15 -4.40
N ARG A 116 -15.12 10.38 -4.30
CA ARG A 116 -13.73 10.74 -4.66
C ARG A 116 -13.35 10.17 -6.03
N LEU A 117 -13.84 10.79 -7.09
CA LEU A 117 -13.74 10.29 -8.46
C LEU A 117 -12.47 10.78 -9.15
N SER A 118 -11.79 9.89 -9.87
CA SER A 118 -10.68 10.22 -10.75
C SER A 118 -10.94 9.70 -12.17
N PRO A 119 -10.55 10.44 -13.22
CA PRO A 119 -10.57 9.88 -14.56
C PRO A 119 -9.51 8.79 -14.68
N CYS A 120 -9.73 7.83 -15.56
CA CYS A 120 -8.73 6.81 -15.85
C CYS A 120 -8.11 7.01 -17.22
N SER A 121 -6.79 6.79 -17.32
CA SER A 121 -6.13 6.53 -18.58
C SER A 121 -5.96 5.04 -18.84
N GLU A 122 -5.99 4.70 -20.11
CA GLU A 122 -5.65 3.39 -20.59
C GLU A 122 -4.16 3.11 -20.37
N GLN A 123 -3.85 1.94 -19.83
CA GLN A 123 -2.50 1.48 -19.60
C GLN A 123 -2.11 0.41 -20.61
N SER A 124 -0.87 0.52 -21.08
CA SER A 124 -0.22 -0.51 -21.89
C SER A 124 0.71 -1.35 -21.01
N TYR A 125 0.97 -2.58 -21.44
CA TYR A 125 1.98 -3.40 -20.80
C TYR A 125 3.36 -2.74 -20.89
N THR A 126 4.11 -2.75 -19.79
CA THR A 126 5.50 -2.31 -19.80
C THR A 126 6.35 -3.33 -20.55
N LYS A 127 7.09 -2.88 -21.56
CA LYS A 127 8.01 -3.72 -22.32
C LYS A 127 9.18 -4.16 -21.45
N ILE A 128 9.63 -5.39 -21.65
CA ILE A 128 10.86 -5.88 -21.02
C ILE A 128 12.03 -5.30 -21.81
N ALA A 129 12.83 -4.46 -21.16
CA ALA A 129 14.05 -3.93 -21.74
C ALA A 129 15.15 -5.01 -21.73
N PRO A 130 16.11 -4.99 -22.69
CA PRO A 130 17.24 -5.92 -22.67
C PRO A 130 18.04 -5.89 -21.36
N GLY A 131 18.10 -4.75 -20.68
CA GLY A 131 18.77 -4.60 -19.38
C GLY A 131 17.94 -5.01 -18.16
N TYR A 132 16.78 -5.63 -18.33
CA TYR A 132 15.88 -5.97 -17.21
C TYR A 132 16.56 -6.82 -16.13
N TRP A 133 17.47 -7.72 -16.53
CA TRP A 133 18.20 -8.63 -15.63
C TRP A 133 19.62 -8.17 -15.31
N TYR A 134 19.94 -6.88 -15.46
CA TYR A 134 21.29 -6.36 -15.25
C TYR A 134 21.92 -6.76 -13.91
N TYR A 135 21.13 -6.81 -12.83
CA TYR A 135 21.61 -7.19 -11.49
C TYR A 135 21.76 -8.70 -11.26
N ASP A 136 21.13 -9.52 -12.10
CA ASP A 136 21.16 -10.98 -12.00
C ASP A 136 22.21 -11.61 -12.93
N MET A 137 22.68 -10.84 -13.91
CA MET A 137 23.69 -11.26 -14.87
C MET A 137 25.10 -10.91 -14.40
N PRO A 138 26.12 -11.71 -14.76
CA PRO A 138 27.51 -11.31 -14.58
C PRO A 138 27.80 -9.99 -15.29
N GLU A 139 28.72 -9.20 -14.71
CA GLU A 139 29.21 -7.97 -15.35
C GLU A 139 29.74 -8.28 -16.76
N ASP A 140 29.45 -7.38 -17.70
CA ASP A 140 29.88 -7.44 -19.11
C ASP A 140 29.35 -8.65 -19.92
N GLN A 141 28.27 -9.31 -19.49
CA GLN A 141 27.58 -10.31 -20.32
C GLN A 141 26.36 -9.73 -21.04
N GLU A 142 26.24 -10.08 -22.33
CA GLU A 142 25.03 -9.84 -23.11
C GLU A 142 24.03 -10.99 -22.96
N LEU A 143 22.74 -10.68 -23.14
CA LEU A 143 21.70 -11.71 -23.17
C LEU A 143 21.92 -12.63 -24.39
N PRO A 144 21.75 -13.95 -24.24
CA PRO A 144 21.72 -14.86 -25.38
C PRO A 144 20.72 -14.41 -26.45
N ALA A 145 21.09 -14.53 -27.72
CA ALA A 145 20.27 -14.09 -28.85
C ALA A 145 18.87 -14.72 -28.86
N GLU A 146 18.75 -15.98 -28.44
CA GLU A 146 17.47 -16.70 -28.33
C GLU A 146 16.53 -16.05 -27.30
N ILE A 147 17.08 -15.57 -26.19
CA ILE A 147 16.31 -14.88 -25.14
C ILE A 147 15.90 -13.49 -25.62
N LEU A 148 16.80 -12.75 -26.28
CA LEU A 148 16.49 -11.45 -26.89
C LEU A 148 15.34 -11.58 -27.90
N ALA A 149 15.40 -12.58 -28.79
CA ALA A 149 14.34 -12.83 -29.77
C ALA A 149 12.99 -13.16 -29.10
N ALA A 150 12.99 -14.00 -28.06
CA ALA A 150 11.78 -14.31 -27.31
C ALA A 150 11.20 -13.07 -26.58
N VAL A 151 12.07 -12.21 -26.04
CA VAL A 151 11.66 -10.94 -25.41
C VAL A 151 11.07 -9.98 -26.44
N GLU A 152 11.65 -9.89 -27.64
CA GLU A 152 11.12 -9.07 -28.73
C GLU A 152 9.76 -9.56 -29.24
N GLU A 153 9.59 -10.88 -29.36
CA GLU A 153 8.30 -11.48 -29.71
C GLU A 153 7.24 -11.18 -28.64
N LEU A 154 7.56 -11.38 -27.36
CA LEU A 154 6.66 -11.02 -26.27
C LEU A 154 6.33 -9.52 -26.28
N ASN A 155 7.33 -8.65 -26.42
CA ASN A 155 7.12 -7.20 -26.47
C ASN A 155 6.24 -6.77 -27.65
N SER A 156 6.28 -7.50 -28.76
CA SER A 156 5.37 -7.29 -29.90
C SER A 156 3.93 -7.65 -29.54
N VAL A 157 3.71 -8.83 -28.93
CA VAL A 157 2.39 -9.23 -28.45
C VAL A 157 1.86 -8.22 -27.42
N LEU A 158 2.68 -7.84 -26.45
CA LEU A 158 2.31 -6.87 -25.41
C LEU A 158 1.92 -5.50 -25.98
N ALA A 159 2.48 -5.09 -27.13
CA ALA A 159 2.15 -3.82 -27.78
C ALA A 159 0.78 -3.84 -28.47
N GLU A 160 0.25 -5.01 -28.81
CA GLU A 160 -1.09 -5.16 -29.42
C GLU A 160 -2.21 -5.25 -28.39
N HIS A 161 -1.85 -5.43 -27.10
CA HIS A 161 -2.80 -5.59 -26.01
C HIS A 161 -2.78 -4.42 -25.01
N LYS A 162 -3.93 -4.18 -24.41
CA LYS A 162 -4.13 -3.18 -23.36
C LYS A 162 -4.16 -3.88 -22.00
N LEU A 163 -3.49 -3.29 -21.01
CA LEU A 163 -3.44 -3.83 -19.64
C LEU A 163 -4.76 -3.55 -18.90
N GLY A 164 -5.31 -2.36 -19.10
CA GLY A 164 -6.54 -1.92 -18.45
C GLY A 164 -6.56 -0.43 -18.22
N TRP A 165 -7.18 -0.02 -17.13
CA TRP A 165 -7.37 1.38 -16.76
C TRP A 165 -6.64 1.68 -15.47
N TYR A 166 -6.10 2.88 -15.36
CA TYR A 166 -5.44 3.34 -14.14
C TYR A 166 -5.93 4.76 -13.77
N PRO A 167 -6.28 5.00 -12.50
CA PRO A 167 -6.73 6.31 -12.06
C PRO A 167 -5.60 7.34 -12.17
N GLU A 168 -5.91 8.47 -12.80
CA GLU A 168 -4.98 9.58 -12.89
C GLU A 168 -4.97 10.41 -11.60
N ASN A 169 -3.92 11.22 -11.43
CA ASN A 169 -3.78 12.15 -10.31
C ASN A 169 -4.60 13.44 -10.53
N TYR A 170 -5.87 13.28 -10.90
CA TYR A 170 -6.86 14.34 -11.07
C TYR A 170 -8.14 13.98 -10.33
N ARG A 171 -8.91 15.00 -9.97
CA ARG A 171 -10.24 14.81 -9.39
C ARG A 171 -11.33 15.27 -10.35
N LEU A 172 -12.43 14.52 -10.33
CA LEU A 172 -13.67 14.89 -11.00
C LEU A 172 -14.66 15.43 -9.97
N ASP A 173 -15.47 16.39 -10.39
CA ASP A 173 -16.61 16.83 -9.60
C ASP A 173 -17.78 15.87 -9.83
N THR A 174 -18.28 15.23 -8.75
CA THR A 174 -19.38 14.26 -8.84
C THR A 174 -20.62 14.87 -9.49
N ASN A 175 -20.97 16.13 -9.17
CA ASN A 175 -22.14 16.78 -9.76
C ASN A 175 -21.92 17.07 -11.26
N GLN A 176 -20.70 17.41 -11.67
CA GLN A 176 -20.35 17.55 -13.08
C GLN A 176 -20.51 16.23 -13.84
N VAL A 177 -20.04 15.11 -13.27
CA VAL A 177 -20.18 13.77 -13.87
C VAL A 177 -21.67 13.40 -13.98
N LEU A 178 -22.45 13.60 -12.92
CA LEU A 178 -23.91 13.37 -12.94
C LEU A 178 -24.63 14.27 -13.97
N ALA A 179 -24.21 15.52 -14.11
CA ALA A 179 -24.77 16.43 -15.10
C ALA A 179 -24.43 16.01 -16.54
N PHE A 180 -23.25 15.43 -16.76
CA PHE A 180 -22.83 14.88 -18.04
C PHE A 180 -23.74 13.72 -18.46
N MET A 181 -24.06 12.78 -17.54
CA MET A 181 -25.01 11.68 -17.79
C MET A 181 -26.35 12.18 -18.31
N ARG A 182 -26.94 13.15 -17.63
CA ARG A 182 -28.27 13.69 -17.95
C ARG A 182 -28.34 14.42 -19.29
N ARG A 183 -27.20 14.84 -19.85
CA ARG A 183 -27.12 15.47 -21.17
C ARG A 183 -26.99 14.44 -22.30
N GLY A 184 -26.42 13.26 -22.04
CA GLY A 184 -26.28 12.16 -23.01
C GLY A 184 -27.57 11.38 -23.26
N ASN A 185 -28.51 11.38 -22.31
CA ASN A 185 -29.82 10.72 -22.40
C ASN A 185 -30.94 11.57 -23.06
N LYS A 186 -30.59 12.54 -23.92
CA LYS A 186 -31.55 13.36 -24.69
C LYS A 186 -31.41 13.17 -26.19
#